data_AF-A1S9J2-F1
#
_entry.id   AF-A1S9J2-F1
#
_cell.length_a   1.000
_cell.length_b   1.000
_cell.length_c   1.000
_cell.angle_alpha   90.00
_cell.angle_beta   90.00
_cell.angle_gamma   90.00
#
_symmetry.space_group_name_H-M   'P 1'
#
loop_
_entity.id
_entity.type
_entity.pdbx_description
1 polymer ?
#
loop_
_entity_poly.entity_id
_entity_poly.type
_entity_poly.pdbx_seq_one_letter_code
_entity_poly.pdbx_strand_id
1 'polypeptide(L)'
;MEDLKHQIRMQATANVFQTMGTEGSGVKVIEQFKSMPDELLDILGTNAGIKKEHLPIYRKLTRGEENDFTEKLQNFKDELKTGDIILVTGTSNSSKVLAKLQKTVYSKARSSHVVIVLADFICIDAMPNIGVSLKLIPEVLNDVQEGWRIIRFKGLQEKDSEVLSKTCAYYIEQPYIILPKKKPAKKFSYCSELARKVYLDSKIKNTGIPNNTIIKPCDFDKIADQNSQWLDVTDSVKPYVEFCIEYEGVLKFIAKSFTQGIELNRQRFSERRKVKENVSKMHKEGVITDSGAAQIKNKIELLEKSLNYKFWDYQ
;
A
#
# COMPACT_ATOMS: atom_id res chain seq x y z
N MET A 1 19.13 -5.14 15.76
CA MET A 1 19.22 -3.69 15.49
C MET A 1 18.04 -3.17 14.66
N GLU A 2 17.61 -3.87 13.60
CA GLU A 2 16.50 -3.45 12.75
C GLU A 2 15.14 -3.44 13.47
N ASP A 3 14.87 -4.43 14.31
CA ASP A 3 13.66 -4.51 15.16
C ASP A 3 13.58 -3.35 16.18
N LEU A 4 14.70 -2.99 16.83
CA LEU A 4 14.74 -1.85 17.76
C LEU A 4 14.49 -0.51 17.05
N LYS A 5 15.08 -0.30 15.87
CA LYS A 5 14.83 0.91 15.06
C LYS A 5 13.37 0.99 14.63
N HIS A 6 12.77 -0.13 14.23
CA HIS A 6 11.36 -0.21 13.88
C HIS A 6 10.46 0.13 15.08
N GLN A 7 10.73 -0.43 16.26
CA GLN A 7 9.98 -0.13 17.49
C GLN A 7 10.07 1.34 17.89
N ILE A 8 11.27 1.94 17.85
CA ILE A 8 11.46 3.38 18.12
C ILE A 8 10.65 4.23 17.14
N ARG A 9 10.70 3.90 15.84
CA ARG A 9 9.92 4.59 14.80
C ARG A 9 8.42 4.54 15.09
N MET A 10 7.92 3.36 15.44
CA MET A 10 6.49 3.14 15.68
C MET A 10 6.00 3.81 16.97
N GLN A 11 6.84 3.86 18.01
CA GLN A 11 6.55 4.66 19.21
C GLN A 11 6.48 6.16 18.89
N ALA A 12 7.42 6.66 18.08
CA ALA A 12 7.39 8.07 17.65
C ALA A 12 6.12 8.37 16.83
N THR A 13 5.77 7.52 15.87
CA THR A 13 4.52 7.60 15.10
C THR A 13 3.29 7.60 16.01
N ALA A 14 3.24 6.70 17.01
CA ALA A 14 2.13 6.65 17.97
C ALA A 14 2.00 7.94 18.77
N ASN A 15 3.11 8.51 19.25
CA ASN A 15 3.13 9.78 19.98
C ASN A 15 2.64 10.94 19.10
N VAL A 16 3.05 10.98 17.81
CA VAL A 16 2.57 11.98 16.85
C VAL A 16 1.06 11.89 16.69
N PHE A 17 0.52 10.70 16.41
CA PHE A 17 -0.93 10.52 16.26
C PHE A 17 -1.71 10.82 17.54
N GLN A 18 -1.19 10.47 18.71
CA GLN A 18 -1.81 10.82 19.98
C GLN A 18 -1.86 12.33 20.19
N THR A 19 -0.77 13.03 19.85
CA THR A 19 -0.70 14.50 19.96
C THR A 19 -1.64 15.17 18.96
N MET A 20 -1.76 14.64 17.74
CA MET A 20 -2.70 15.15 16.74
C MET A 20 -4.16 14.88 17.09
N GLY A 21 -4.46 13.75 17.73
CA GLY A 21 -5.81 13.38 18.14
C GLY A 21 -6.28 14.02 19.45
N THR A 22 -5.40 14.72 20.16
CA THR A 22 -5.75 15.47 21.37
C THR A 22 -6.23 16.87 21.00
N GLU A 23 -7.33 17.31 21.61
CA GLU A 23 -8.00 18.56 21.25
C GLU A 23 -7.07 19.76 21.44
N GLY A 24 -6.91 20.56 20.38
CA GLY A 24 -6.06 21.77 20.38
C GLY A 24 -4.54 21.56 20.27
N SER A 25 -3.99 20.37 20.55
CA SER A 25 -2.54 20.12 20.42
C SER A 25 -2.11 19.86 18.98
N GLY A 26 -2.96 19.25 18.15
CA GLY A 26 -2.67 19.07 16.71
C GLY A 26 -2.42 20.39 15.99
N VAL A 27 -3.24 21.41 16.30
CA VAL A 27 -3.07 22.78 15.76
C VAL A 27 -1.74 23.38 16.19
N LYS A 28 -1.35 23.22 17.47
CA LYS A 28 -0.06 23.73 17.97
C LYS A 28 1.13 23.08 17.27
N VAL A 29 1.07 21.77 17.00
CA VAL A 29 2.13 21.08 16.25
C VAL A 29 2.23 21.63 14.84
N ILE A 30 1.10 21.82 14.15
CA ILE A 30 1.08 22.41 12.81
C ILE A 30 1.71 23.81 12.82
N GLU A 31 1.29 24.69 13.74
CA GLU A 31 1.84 26.05 13.85
C GLU A 31 3.33 26.07 14.20
N GLN A 32 3.82 25.11 15.00
CA GLN A 32 5.25 24.94 15.24
C GLN A 32 6.00 24.62 13.95
N PHE A 33 5.48 23.71 13.11
CA PHE A 33 6.09 23.38 11.81
C PHE A 33 6.08 24.58 10.85
N LYS A 34 4.98 25.33 10.77
CA LYS A 34 4.89 26.52 9.92
C LYS A 34 5.90 27.60 10.29
N SER A 35 6.15 27.76 11.59
CA SER A 35 7.07 28.78 12.14
C SER A 35 8.54 28.36 12.20
N MET A 36 8.89 27.13 11.77
CA MET A 36 10.28 26.70 11.75
C MET A 36 11.13 27.54 10.78
N PRO A 37 12.39 27.88 11.17
CA PRO A 37 13.35 28.49 10.25
C PRO A 37 13.63 27.60 9.03
N ASP A 38 13.94 28.23 7.91
CA ASP A 38 14.22 27.54 6.64
C ASP A 38 15.37 26.54 6.78
N GLU A 39 16.40 26.86 7.54
CA GLU A 39 17.57 25.99 7.76
C GLU A 39 17.17 24.68 8.44
N LEU A 40 16.25 24.75 9.41
CA LEU A 40 15.76 23.57 10.11
C LEU A 40 14.85 22.73 9.21
N LEU A 41 13.98 23.38 8.43
CA LEU A 41 13.16 22.70 7.43
C LEU A 41 14.03 22.03 6.36
N ASP A 42 15.09 22.67 5.90
CA ASP A 42 15.99 22.10 4.90
C ASP A 42 16.72 20.86 5.44
N ILE A 43 17.13 20.85 6.71
CA ILE A 43 17.69 19.68 7.39
C ILE A 43 16.63 18.55 7.47
N LEU A 44 15.40 18.87 7.89
CA LEU A 44 14.32 17.88 7.99
C LEU A 44 13.94 17.30 6.63
N GLY A 45 13.82 18.14 5.61
CA GLY A 45 13.52 17.77 4.24
C GLY A 45 14.61 16.88 3.64
N THR A 46 15.88 17.25 3.81
CA THR A 46 17.02 16.44 3.36
C THR A 46 17.03 15.07 4.04
N ASN A 47 16.79 15.02 5.35
CA ASN A 47 16.68 13.77 6.11
C ASN A 47 15.46 12.92 5.69
N ALA A 48 14.41 13.55 5.16
CA ALA A 48 13.25 12.87 4.60
C ALA A 48 13.46 12.40 3.14
N GLY A 49 14.63 12.67 2.54
CA GLY A 49 14.95 12.30 1.16
C GLY A 49 14.46 13.29 0.11
N ILE A 50 14.13 14.52 0.51
CA ILE A 50 13.77 15.59 -0.43
C ILE A 50 15.05 16.12 -1.09
N LYS A 51 15.05 16.16 -2.42
CA LYS A 51 16.18 16.68 -3.20
C LYS A 51 16.35 18.18 -2.95
N LYS A 52 17.58 18.68 -3.07
CA LYS A 52 17.91 20.08 -2.76
C LYS A 52 17.06 21.08 -3.55
N GLU A 53 16.85 20.79 -4.83
CA GLU A 53 16.00 21.56 -5.73
C GLU A 53 14.52 21.61 -5.31
N HIS A 54 14.06 20.67 -4.50
CA HIS A 54 12.68 20.60 -3.99
C HIS A 54 12.53 21.09 -2.55
N LEU A 55 13.60 21.55 -1.90
CA LEU A 55 13.51 22.11 -0.55
C LEU A 55 12.64 23.38 -0.47
N PRO A 56 12.67 24.33 -1.44
CA PRO A 56 11.75 25.46 -1.43
C PRO A 56 10.27 25.03 -1.49
N ILE A 57 9.97 23.97 -2.25
CA ILE A 57 8.63 23.38 -2.33
C ILE A 57 8.24 22.77 -0.98
N TYR A 58 9.14 22.01 -0.36
CA TYR A 58 8.92 21.41 0.95
C TYR A 58 8.60 22.44 2.04
N ARG A 59 9.32 23.57 2.06
CA ARG A 59 9.06 24.68 2.99
C ARG A 59 7.66 25.23 2.82
N LYS A 60 7.28 25.56 1.58
CA LYS A 60 5.94 26.07 1.25
C LYS A 60 4.84 25.07 1.60
N LEU A 61 5.02 23.79 1.27
CA LEU A 61 4.08 22.73 1.67
C LEU A 61 3.90 22.64 3.18
N THR A 62 5.00 22.70 3.94
CA THR A 62 4.96 22.68 5.42
C THR A 62 4.21 23.89 5.98
N ARG A 63 4.29 25.04 5.29
CA ARG A 63 3.59 26.28 5.64
C ARG A 63 2.13 26.34 5.17
N GLY A 64 1.71 25.42 4.29
CA GLY A 64 0.40 25.44 3.65
C GLY A 64 0.29 26.52 2.55
N GLU A 65 1.42 26.86 1.92
CA GLU A 65 1.51 27.83 0.84
C GLU A 65 1.49 27.17 -0.54
N GLU A 66 0.89 27.85 -1.52
CA GLU A 66 0.91 27.43 -2.92
C GLU A 66 2.33 27.38 -3.50
N ASN A 67 2.57 26.38 -4.34
CA ASN A 67 3.88 26.09 -4.91
C ASN A 67 3.75 25.29 -6.21
N ASP A 68 4.86 25.19 -6.95
CA ASP A 68 4.91 24.53 -8.25
C ASP A 68 4.39 23.08 -8.20
N PHE A 69 4.56 22.37 -7.08
CA PHE A 69 4.04 21.01 -6.93
C PHE A 69 2.51 20.99 -6.81
N THR A 70 1.91 21.85 -5.97
CA THR A 70 0.44 21.92 -5.82
C THR A 70 -0.23 22.43 -7.09
N GLU A 71 0.38 23.40 -7.77
CA GLU A 71 -0.09 23.92 -9.05
C GLU A 71 -0.06 22.84 -10.13
N LYS A 72 1.06 22.13 -10.30
CA LYS A 72 1.15 21.02 -11.26
C LYS A 72 0.14 19.93 -10.94
N LEU A 73 0.00 19.56 -9.67
CA LEU A 73 -0.92 18.49 -9.23
C LEU A 73 -2.38 18.81 -9.60
N GLN A 74 -2.83 20.05 -9.43
CA GLN A 74 -4.22 20.47 -9.76
C GLN A 74 -4.52 20.47 -11.27
N ASN A 75 -3.48 20.50 -12.11
CA ASN A 75 -3.63 20.66 -13.56
C ASN A 75 -3.60 19.33 -14.33
N PHE A 76 -3.48 18.18 -13.65
CA PHE A 76 -3.57 16.89 -14.33
C PHE A 76 -5.01 16.59 -14.77
N LYS A 77 -5.17 16.34 -16.07
CA LYS A 77 -6.45 15.91 -16.63
C LYS A 77 -6.80 14.47 -16.21
N ASP A 78 -5.78 13.61 -16.17
CA ASP A 78 -5.91 12.20 -15.89
C ASP A 78 -4.86 11.79 -14.85
N GLU A 79 -5.33 11.30 -13.71
CA GLU A 79 -4.50 10.81 -12.61
C GLU A 79 -4.71 9.31 -12.41
N LEU A 80 -3.86 8.70 -11.57
CA LEU A 80 -4.06 7.35 -11.09
C LEU A 80 -5.29 7.29 -10.18
N LYS A 81 -6.00 6.17 -10.22
CA LYS A 81 -7.19 5.91 -9.41
C LYS A 81 -7.02 4.64 -8.61
N THR A 82 -7.61 4.61 -7.43
CA THR A 82 -7.71 3.40 -6.61
C THR A 82 -8.27 2.25 -7.43
N GLY A 83 -7.54 1.13 -7.41
CA GLY A 83 -7.85 -0.07 -8.18
C GLY A 83 -7.11 -0.16 -9.51
N ASP A 84 -6.52 0.91 -10.05
CA ASP A 84 -5.70 0.79 -11.26
C ASP A 84 -4.62 -0.29 -11.09
N ILE A 85 -4.43 -1.10 -12.12
CA ILE A 85 -3.45 -2.18 -12.13
C ILE A 85 -2.26 -1.75 -12.98
N ILE A 86 -1.07 -1.77 -12.39
CA ILE A 86 0.19 -1.51 -13.06
C ILE A 86 0.84 -2.86 -13.38
N LEU A 87 1.14 -3.05 -14.66
CA LEU A 87 1.77 -4.24 -15.20
C LEU A 87 3.19 -3.88 -15.61
N VAL A 88 4.16 -4.56 -15.01
CA VAL A 88 5.59 -4.24 -15.20
C VAL A 88 6.41 -5.51 -15.40
N THR A 89 7.60 -5.34 -15.98
CA THR A 89 8.66 -6.35 -15.94
C THR A 89 9.87 -5.78 -15.26
N GLY A 90 10.33 -6.43 -14.19
CA GLY A 90 11.54 -6.03 -13.48
C GLY A 90 12.79 -6.16 -14.37
N THR A 91 13.83 -5.37 -14.07
CA THR A 91 15.12 -5.41 -14.78
C THR A 91 15.93 -6.68 -14.50
N SER A 92 15.60 -7.42 -13.43
CA SER A 92 16.27 -8.66 -13.04
C SER A 92 16.13 -9.78 -14.08
N ASN A 93 17.11 -10.69 -14.12
CA ASN A 93 17.08 -11.83 -15.03
C ASN A 93 15.88 -12.76 -14.77
N SER A 94 15.51 -12.97 -13.51
CA SER A 94 14.35 -13.80 -13.15
C SER A 94 13.04 -13.20 -13.66
N SER A 95 12.87 -11.87 -13.55
CA SER A 95 11.72 -11.14 -14.10
C SER A 95 11.60 -11.30 -15.61
N LYS A 96 12.70 -11.11 -16.35
CA LYS A 96 12.75 -11.25 -17.81
C LYS A 96 12.44 -12.68 -18.26
N VAL A 97 13.02 -13.66 -17.59
CA VAL A 97 12.75 -15.08 -17.84
C VAL A 97 11.28 -15.41 -17.58
N LEU A 98 10.71 -14.92 -16.48
CA LEU A 98 9.30 -15.12 -16.15
C LEU A 98 8.36 -14.52 -17.21
N ALA A 99 8.62 -13.29 -17.68
CA ALA A 99 7.85 -12.68 -18.76
C ALA A 99 7.93 -13.51 -20.05
N LYS A 100 9.12 -14.02 -20.40
CA LYS A 100 9.33 -14.87 -21.59
C LYS A 100 8.60 -16.21 -21.47
N LEU A 101 8.69 -16.91 -20.33
CA LEU A 101 8.04 -18.20 -20.12
C LEU A 101 6.51 -18.12 -20.22
N GLN A 102 5.94 -16.98 -19.78
CA GLN A 102 4.50 -16.74 -19.87
C GLN A 102 3.98 -16.61 -21.31
N LYS A 103 4.84 -16.44 -22.32
CA LYS A 103 4.43 -16.42 -23.73
C LYS A 103 3.81 -17.73 -24.22
N THR A 104 4.09 -18.83 -23.53
CA THR A 104 3.46 -20.14 -23.78
C THR A 104 1.99 -20.16 -23.37
N VAL A 105 1.59 -19.33 -22.39
CA VAL A 105 0.21 -19.18 -21.92
C VAL A 105 -0.50 -18.09 -22.70
N TYR A 106 0.20 -16.99 -22.99
CA TYR A 106 -0.32 -15.88 -23.77
C TYR A 106 0.78 -15.25 -24.62
N SER A 107 0.70 -15.37 -25.94
CA SER A 107 1.81 -15.01 -26.86
C SER A 107 2.28 -13.55 -26.76
N LYS A 108 1.41 -12.63 -26.35
CA LYS A 108 1.73 -11.21 -26.13
C LYS A 108 2.13 -10.88 -24.69
N ALA A 109 2.34 -11.88 -23.83
CA ALA A 109 2.79 -11.67 -22.46
C ALA A 109 4.07 -10.82 -22.42
N ARG A 110 4.02 -9.76 -21.62
CA ARG A 110 5.12 -8.80 -21.46
C ARG A 110 5.40 -8.44 -20.02
N SER A 111 4.54 -8.83 -19.08
CA SER A 111 4.64 -8.45 -17.67
C SER A 111 5.12 -9.61 -16.80
N SER A 112 5.97 -9.32 -15.82
CA SER A 112 6.43 -10.27 -14.80
C SER A 112 5.84 -10.01 -13.42
N HIS A 113 5.20 -8.85 -13.24
CA HIS A 113 4.69 -8.39 -11.94
C HIS A 113 3.41 -7.59 -12.10
N VAL A 114 2.60 -7.56 -11.04
CA VAL A 114 1.31 -6.88 -10.98
C VAL A 114 1.26 -6.07 -9.69
N VAL A 115 0.93 -4.79 -9.82
CA VAL A 115 0.81 -3.84 -8.71
C VAL A 115 -0.57 -3.18 -8.76
N ILE A 116 -1.13 -2.83 -7.62
CA ILE A 116 -2.44 -2.19 -7.53
C ILE A 116 -2.27 -0.81 -6.92
N VAL A 117 -2.86 0.21 -7.52
CA VAL A 117 -2.96 1.54 -6.92
C VAL A 117 -3.95 1.48 -5.76
N LEU A 118 -3.47 1.81 -4.56
CA LEU A 118 -4.28 1.86 -3.35
C LEU A 118 -4.94 3.24 -3.23
N ALA A 119 -4.16 4.32 -3.33
CA ALA A 119 -4.64 5.70 -3.27
C ALA A 119 -3.62 6.61 -3.95
N ASP A 120 -4.05 7.44 -4.90
CA ASP A 120 -3.21 8.39 -5.64
C ASP A 120 -1.91 7.74 -6.18
N PHE A 121 -0.77 8.04 -5.56
CA PHE A 121 0.56 7.55 -5.89
C PHE A 121 1.07 6.44 -4.94
N ILE A 122 0.22 5.95 -4.04
CA ILE A 122 0.48 4.83 -3.12
C ILE A 122 -0.08 3.55 -3.73
N CYS A 123 0.77 2.54 -3.80
CA CYS A 123 0.52 1.24 -4.37
C CYS A 123 0.65 0.14 -3.32
N ILE A 124 0.11 -1.03 -3.67
CA ILE A 124 0.34 -2.28 -2.96
C ILE A 124 0.74 -3.38 -3.94
N ASP A 125 1.74 -4.16 -3.55
CA ASP A 125 2.17 -5.33 -4.27
C ASP A 125 2.60 -6.46 -3.33
N ALA A 126 2.89 -7.63 -3.88
CA ALA A 126 3.42 -8.76 -3.14
C ALA A 126 4.75 -9.19 -3.76
N MET A 127 5.84 -9.12 -3.00
CA MET A 127 7.21 -9.39 -3.47
C MET A 127 7.85 -10.57 -2.73
N PRO A 128 8.71 -11.36 -3.41
CA PRO A 128 9.50 -12.41 -2.75
C PRO A 128 10.28 -11.86 -1.55
N ASN A 129 10.36 -12.65 -0.46
CA ASN A 129 11.02 -12.31 0.80
C ASN A 129 10.46 -11.11 1.60
N ILE A 130 9.53 -10.34 1.02
CA ILE A 130 8.89 -9.19 1.68
C ILE A 130 7.45 -9.53 2.05
N GLY A 131 6.72 -10.21 1.16
CA GLY A 131 5.27 -10.36 1.28
C GLY A 131 4.56 -9.15 0.70
N VAL A 132 3.34 -8.89 1.17
CA VAL A 132 2.52 -7.77 0.74
C VAL A 132 2.98 -6.48 1.43
N SER A 133 3.31 -5.44 0.66
CA SER A 133 3.81 -4.17 1.18
C SER A 133 3.25 -2.96 0.45
N LEU A 134 3.28 -1.80 1.12
CA LEU A 134 3.01 -0.51 0.49
C LEU A 134 4.25 -0.02 -0.25
N LYS A 135 4.04 0.59 -1.42
CA LYS A 135 5.07 1.19 -2.27
C LYS A 135 4.56 2.49 -2.85
N LEU A 136 5.46 3.40 -3.21
CA LEU A 136 5.08 4.54 -4.04
C LEU A 136 5.31 4.24 -5.52
N ILE A 137 4.61 4.94 -6.41
CA ILE A 137 4.81 4.82 -7.87
C ILE A 137 6.29 4.91 -8.28
N PRO A 138 7.09 5.87 -7.78
CA PRO A 138 8.51 5.92 -8.12
C PRO A 138 9.29 4.68 -7.69
N GLU A 139 8.96 4.10 -6.53
CA GLU A 139 9.60 2.88 -6.03
C GLU A 139 9.22 1.65 -6.86
N VAL A 140 7.97 1.61 -7.35
CA VAL A 140 7.50 0.54 -8.25
C VAL A 140 8.22 0.61 -9.60
N LEU A 141 8.50 1.82 -10.10
CA LEU A 141 9.05 2.04 -11.43
C LEU A 141 10.58 2.22 -11.47
N ASN A 142 11.27 2.26 -10.33
CA ASN A 142 12.71 2.49 -10.28
C ASN A 142 13.53 1.41 -11.02
N ASP A 143 13.09 0.15 -10.99
CA ASP A 143 13.84 -1.01 -11.51
C ASP A 143 13.01 -1.87 -12.48
N VAL A 144 12.26 -1.22 -13.37
CA VAL A 144 11.45 -1.89 -14.39
C VAL A 144 11.94 -1.62 -15.80
N GLN A 145 11.68 -2.56 -16.71
CA GLN A 145 11.86 -2.38 -18.15
C GLN A 145 10.88 -1.32 -18.67
N GLU A 146 11.24 -0.70 -19.80
CA GLU A 146 10.29 0.08 -20.59
C GLU A 146 9.08 -0.77 -21.01
N GLY A 147 7.97 -0.10 -21.33
CA GLY A 147 6.74 -0.76 -21.77
C GLY A 147 5.88 -1.30 -20.63
N TRP A 148 6.02 -0.74 -19.42
CA TRP A 148 5.00 -0.85 -18.38
C TRP A 148 3.64 -0.35 -18.88
N ARG A 149 2.58 -0.86 -18.27
CA ARG A 149 1.20 -0.53 -18.66
C ARG A 149 0.36 -0.29 -17.41
N ILE A 150 -0.57 0.65 -17.49
CA ILE A 150 -1.58 0.88 -16.46
C ILE A 150 -2.95 0.61 -17.05
N ILE A 151 -3.71 -0.26 -16.40
CA ILE A 151 -5.06 -0.64 -16.83
C ILE A 151 -6.09 -0.30 -15.76
N ARG A 152 -7.26 0.17 -16.23
CA ARG A 152 -8.37 0.61 -15.39
C ARG A 152 -9.62 -0.17 -15.72
N PHE A 153 -10.28 -0.71 -14.69
CA PHE A 153 -11.58 -1.35 -14.86
C PHE A 153 -12.69 -0.28 -14.95
N LYS A 154 -13.44 -0.28 -16.06
CA LYS A 154 -14.51 0.69 -16.33
C LYS A 154 -15.65 0.64 -15.31
N GLY A 155 -15.88 -0.52 -14.71
CA GLY A 155 -16.99 -0.75 -13.79
C GLY A 155 -16.79 -0.17 -12.38
N LEU A 156 -15.61 0.38 -12.06
CA LEU A 156 -15.36 0.98 -10.74
C LEU A 156 -16.18 2.27 -10.57
N GLN A 157 -16.89 2.36 -9.45
CA GLN A 157 -17.60 3.55 -9.01
C GLN A 157 -16.82 4.23 -7.87
N GLU A 158 -17.10 5.51 -7.61
CA GLU A 158 -16.43 6.25 -6.52
C GLU A 158 -16.59 5.56 -5.16
N LYS A 159 -17.79 5.04 -4.87
CA LYS A 159 -18.08 4.27 -3.65
C LYS A 159 -17.22 3.01 -3.47
N ASP A 160 -16.66 2.48 -4.56
CA ASP A 160 -15.83 1.26 -4.51
C ASP A 160 -14.42 1.57 -4.02
N SER A 161 -13.98 2.83 -4.12
CA SER A 161 -12.62 3.27 -3.73
C SER A 161 -12.31 2.97 -2.26
N GLU A 162 -13.25 3.27 -1.36
CA GLU A 162 -13.06 3.01 0.08
C GLU A 162 -12.95 1.49 0.35
N VAL A 163 -13.81 0.68 -0.28
CA VAL A 163 -13.81 -0.78 -0.12
C VAL A 163 -12.52 -1.39 -0.66
N LEU A 164 -12.08 -0.95 -1.84
CA LEU A 164 -10.81 -1.38 -2.45
C LEU A 164 -9.63 -1.01 -1.56
N SER A 165 -9.57 0.24 -1.09
CA SER A 165 -8.51 0.73 -0.21
C SER A 165 -8.41 -0.09 1.08
N LYS A 166 -9.56 -0.38 1.73
CA LYS A 166 -9.62 -1.23 2.92
C LYS A 166 -9.20 -2.67 2.62
N THR A 167 -9.58 -3.21 1.47
CA THR A 167 -9.21 -4.56 1.05
C THR A 167 -7.73 -4.67 0.70
N CYS A 168 -7.13 -3.66 0.08
CA CYS A 168 -5.69 -3.57 -0.10
C CYS A 168 -4.99 -3.61 1.27
N ALA A 169 -5.37 -2.72 2.18
CA ALA A 169 -4.78 -2.65 3.51
C ALA A 169 -4.94 -3.95 4.32
N TYR A 170 -6.03 -4.69 4.12
CA TYR A 170 -6.27 -5.99 4.76
C TYR A 170 -5.16 -7.01 4.49
N TYR A 171 -4.56 -6.98 3.30
CA TYR A 171 -3.56 -7.96 2.89
C TYR A 171 -2.13 -7.61 3.28
N ILE A 172 -1.88 -6.45 3.89
CA ILE A 172 -0.53 -6.03 4.27
C ILE A 172 0.16 -7.06 5.19
N GLU A 173 1.45 -7.26 4.95
CA GLU A 173 2.32 -8.28 5.58
C GLU A 173 1.89 -9.73 5.33
N GLN A 174 0.96 -10.00 4.41
CA GLN A 174 0.68 -11.36 4.03
C GLN A 174 1.90 -11.96 3.30
N PRO A 175 2.38 -13.16 3.68
CA PRO A 175 3.63 -13.70 3.15
C PRO A 175 3.53 -14.02 1.65
N TYR A 176 4.67 -13.91 0.97
CA TYR A 176 4.78 -14.24 -0.45
C TYR A 176 4.93 -15.75 -0.65
N ILE A 177 3.91 -16.40 -1.22
CA ILE A 177 3.98 -17.83 -1.56
C ILE A 177 3.18 -18.09 -2.84
N ILE A 178 3.74 -18.84 -3.78
CA ILE A 178 3.01 -19.32 -4.97
C ILE A 178 2.63 -20.78 -4.75
N LEU A 179 1.34 -21.04 -4.50
CA LEU A 179 0.79 -22.40 -4.40
C LEU A 179 -0.50 -22.52 -5.23
N PRO A 180 -0.73 -23.68 -5.89
CA PRO A 180 -1.95 -23.90 -6.66
C PRO A 180 -3.21 -23.83 -5.78
N LYS A 181 -4.14 -22.91 -6.07
CA LYS A 181 -5.47 -22.86 -5.43
C LYS A 181 -6.58 -22.32 -6.35
N LYS A 182 -7.69 -23.06 -6.41
CA LYS A 182 -8.93 -22.63 -7.11
C LYS A 182 -9.66 -21.47 -6.44
N LYS A 183 -9.45 -21.25 -5.14
CA LYS A 183 -10.03 -20.11 -4.38
C LYS A 183 -8.90 -19.19 -3.92
N PRO A 184 -9.14 -17.89 -3.72
CA PRO A 184 -8.14 -16.99 -3.17
C PRO A 184 -7.52 -17.52 -1.88
N ALA A 185 -6.21 -17.34 -1.74
CA ALA A 185 -5.45 -17.93 -0.67
C ALA A 185 -5.57 -17.09 0.61
N LYS A 186 -6.12 -17.66 1.69
CA LYS A 186 -6.34 -16.90 2.94
C LYS A 186 -5.07 -16.43 3.66
N LYS A 187 -3.93 -17.11 3.48
CA LYS A 187 -2.73 -16.94 4.34
C LYS A 187 -1.47 -16.51 3.60
N PHE A 188 -1.52 -16.35 2.29
CA PHE A 188 -0.37 -15.97 1.47
C PHE A 188 -0.86 -15.25 0.24
N SER A 189 -0.03 -14.39 -0.34
CA SER A 189 -0.26 -13.74 -1.63
C SER A 189 0.93 -13.92 -2.56
N TYR A 190 0.72 -13.67 -3.84
CA TYR A 190 1.75 -13.28 -4.79
C TYR A 190 1.13 -12.25 -5.74
N CYS A 191 1.91 -11.53 -6.53
CA CYS A 191 1.48 -10.27 -7.17
C CYS A 191 0.12 -10.34 -7.90
N SER A 192 -0.04 -11.28 -8.83
CA SER A 192 -1.29 -11.46 -9.59
C SER A 192 -2.43 -12.05 -8.74
N GLU A 193 -2.11 -12.80 -7.69
CA GLU A 193 -3.11 -13.34 -6.78
C GLU A 193 -3.64 -12.29 -5.81
N LEU A 194 -2.79 -11.38 -5.34
CA LEU A 194 -3.19 -10.20 -4.56
C LEU A 194 -4.16 -9.34 -5.37
N ALA A 195 -3.86 -9.06 -6.65
CA ALA A 195 -4.77 -8.33 -7.54
C ALA A 195 -6.13 -9.00 -7.68
N ARG A 196 -6.15 -10.33 -7.88
CA ARG A 196 -7.41 -11.08 -7.93
C ARG A 196 -8.20 -10.99 -6.62
N LYS A 197 -7.53 -11.14 -5.46
CA LYS A 197 -8.16 -11.03 -4.14
C LYS A 197 -8.80 -9.68 -3.91
N VAL A 198 -8.05 -8.60 -4.15
CA VAL A 198 -8.51 -7.24 -3.89
C VAL A 198 -9.81 -6.98 -4.62
N TYR A 199 -9.88 -7.33 -5.90
CA TYR A 199 -11.11 -7.17 -6.67
C TYR A 199 -12.24 -8.12 -6.22
N LEU A 200 -11.94 -9.39 -5.94
CA LEU A 200 -12.96 -10.36 -5.54
C LEU A 200 -13.56 -10.05 -4.16
N ASP A 201 -12.72 -9.77 -3.17
CA ASP A 201 -13.15 -9.54 -1.78
C ASP A 201 -13.76 -8.15 -1.61
N SER A 202 -13.43 -7.20 -2.50
CA SER A 202 -14.16 -5.94 -2.67
C SER A 202 -15.51 -6.12 -3.38
N LYS A 203 -15.87 -7.36 -3.77
CA LYS A 203 -17.12 -7.72 -4.45
C LYS A 203 -17.31 -7.02 -5.81
N ILE A 204 -16.22 -6.64 -6.47
CA ILE A 204 -16.26 -6.05 -7.81
C ILE A 204 -16.53 -7.17 -8.82
N LYS A 205 -17.66 -7.09 -9.50
CA LYS A 205 -18.14 -8.14 -10.42
C LYS A 205 -17.71 -7.85 -11.85
N ASN A 206 -17.79 -8.88 -12.69
CA ASN A 206 -17.60 -8.78 -14.15
C ASN A 206 -16.23 -8.23 -14.56
N THR A 207 -15.22 -8.37 -13.69
CA THR A 207 -13.84 -7.95 -13.99
C THR A 207 -13.20 -8.82 -15.06
N GLY A 208 -13.68 -10.05 -15.25
CA GLY A 208 -13.03 -11.02 -16.15
C GLY A 208 -11.64 -11.46 -15.66
N ILE A 209 -11.26 -11.13 -14.42
CA ILE A 209 -10.04 -11.68 -13.79
C ILE A 209 -10.25 -13.19 -13.62
N PRO A 210 -9.40 -14.05 -14.21
CA PRO A 210 -9.64 -15.48 -14.25
C PRO A 210 -9.50 -16.10 -12.87
N ASN A 211 -10.29 -17.14 -12.62
CA ASN A 211 -10.21 -17.95 -11.42
C ASN A 211 -9.31 -19.18 -11.62
N ASN A 212 -8.12 -18.96 -12.21
CA ASN A 212 -7.14 -20.00 -12.46
C ASN A 212 -6.55 -20.53 -11.14
N THR A 213 -6.11 -21.79 -11.14
CA THR A 213 -5.41 -22.39 -9.98
C THR A 213 -4.11 -21.65 -9.65
N ILE A 214 -3.42 -21.15 -10.68
CA ILE A 214 -2.32 -20.20 -10.56
C ILE A 214 -2.58 -19.11 -11.58
N ILE A 215 -3.08 -17.97 -11.11
CA ILE A 215 -3.14 -16.74 -11.90
C ILE A 215 -1.71 -16.22 -12.12
N LYS A 216 -1.42 -15.62 -13.27
CA LYS A 216 -0.09 -15.10 -13.62
C LYS A 216 -0.20 -13.64 -14.10
N PRO A 217 0.89 -12.85 -14.08
CA PRO A 217 0.89 -11.51 -14.67
C PRO A 217 0.35 -11.45 -16.10
N CYS A 218 0.66 -12.43 -16.94
CA CYS A 218 0.18 -12.50 -18.32
C CYS A 218 -1.34 -12.66 -18.45
N ASP A 219 -2.02 -13.14 -17.41
CA ASP A 219 -3.49 -13.16 -17.39
C ASP A 219 -4.04 -11.73 -17.38
N PHE A 220 -3.35 -10.79 -16.73
CA PHE A 220 -3.70 -9.36 -16.76
C PHE A 220 -3.28 -8.68 -18.07
N ASP A 221 -2.14 -9.07 -18.67
CA ASP A 221 -1.80 -8.63 -20.04
C ASP A 221 -2.92 -9.03 -21.02
N LYS A 222 -3.43 -10.26 -20.91
CA LYS A 222 -4.52 -10.76 -21.75
C LYS A 222 -5.82 -9.99 -21.50
N ILE A 223 -6.17 -9.70 -20.24
CA ILE A 223 -7.34 -8.87 -19.90
C ILE A 223 -7.22 -7.49 -20.55
N ALA A 224 -6.05 -6.85 -20.43
CA ALA A 224 -5.78 -5.55 -21.00
C ALA A 224 -5.98 -5.52 -22.53
N ASP A 225 -5.62 -6.61 -23.21
CA ASP A 225 -5.71 -6.69 -24.67
C ASP A 225 -7.07 -7.17 -25.20
N GLN A 226 -7.82 -7.95 -24.42
CA GLN A 226 -8.98 -8.70 -24.93
C GLN A 226 -10.31 -8.39 -24.22
N ASN A 227 -10.28 -7.78 -23.03
CA ASN A 227 -11.50 -7.51 -22.27
C ASN A 227 -11.92 -6.05 -22.42
N SER A 228 -13.06 -5.82 -23.08
CA SER A 228 -13.60 -4.47 -23.33
C SER A 228 -13.98 -3.68 -22.07
N GLN A 229 -14.05 -4.33 -20.91
CA GLN A 229 -14.29 -3.69 -19.61
C GLN A 229 -13.03 -3.06 -18.99
N TRP A 230 -11.86 -3.33 -19.56
CA TRP A 230 -10.61 -2.73 -19.13
C TRP A 230 -10.12 -1.73 -20.17
N LEU A 231 -9.64 -0.59 -19.69
CA LEU A 231 -8.98 0.43 -20.49
C LEU A 231 -7.50 0.39 -20.22
N ASP A 232 -6.72 0.48 -21.28
CA ASP A 232 -5.33 0.92 -21.17
C ASP A 232 -5.34 2.44 -21.00
N VAL A 233 -4.93 2.90 -19.82
CA VAL A 233 -4.87 4.32 -19.47
C VAL A 233 -3.43 4.83 -19.41
N THR A 234 -2.46 4.01 -19.85
CA THR A 234 -1.03 4.29 -19.75
C THR A 234 -0.69 5.67 -20.29
N ASP A 235 -1.07 5.97 -21.54
CA ASP A 235 -0.70 7.22 -22.19
C ASP A 235 -1.37 8.44 -21.53
N SER A 236 -2.61 8.30 -21.03
CA SER A 236 -3.31 9.41 -20.39
C SER A 236 -2.72 9.76 -19.03
N VAL A 237 -2.33 8.76 -18.23
CA VAL A 237 -1.78 8.98 -16.88
C VAL A 237 -0.26 9.10 -16.85
N LYS A 238 0.44 8.86 -17.97
CA LYS A 238 1.91 8.92 -18.04
C LYS A 238 2.49 10.26 -17.56
N PRO A 239 1.92 11.43 -17.90
CA PRO A 239 2.41 12.71 -17.36
C PRO A 239 2.33 12.77 -15.83
N TYR A 240 1.26 12.23 -15.23
CA TYR A 240 1.11 12.15 -13.78
C TYR A 240 2.13 11.19 -13.15
N VAL A 241 2.42 10.06 -13.80
CA VAL A 241 3.44 9.11 -13.36
C VAL A 241 4.84 9.74 -13.41
N GLU A 242 5.16 10.47 -14.47
CA GLU A 242 6.44 11.20 -14.61
C GLU A 242 6.57 12.28 -13.53
N PHE A 243 5.50 13.01 -13.25
CA PHE A 243 5.44 13.93 -12.11
C PHE A 243 5.69 13.23 -10.78
N CYS A 244 5.10 12.05 -10.57
CA CYS A 244 5.37 11.28 -9.36
C CYS A 244 6.86 10.94 -9.20
N ILE A 245 7.52 10.57 -10.30
CA ILE A 245 8.95 10.25 -10.33
C ILE A 245 9.79 11.51 -10.06
N GLU A 246 9.46 12.64 -10.69
CA GLU A 246 10.12 13.94 -10.47
C GLU A 246 10.12 14.28 -8.98
N TYR A 247 8.94 14.25 -8.35
CA TYR A 247 8.69 14.71 -6.98
C TYR A 247 8.73 13.60 -5.91
N GLU A 248 9.44 12.49 -6.16
CA GLU A 248 9.48 11.31 -5.27
C GLU A 248 9.68 11.66 -3.78
N GLY A 249 10.65 12.52 -3.45
CA GLY A 249 10.94 12.90 -2.05
C GLY A 249 9.78 13.64 -1.39
N VAL A 250 9.09 14.51 -2.14
CA VAL A 250 7.90 15.24 -1.66
C VAL A 250 6.74 14.27 -1.45
N LEU A 251 6.52 13.36 -2.40
CA LEU A 251 5.49 12.31 -2.28
C LEU A 251 5.77 11.37 -1.10
N LYS A 252 7.02 10.98 -0.87
CA LYS A 252 7.44 10.21 0.32
C LYS A 252 7.08 10.92 1.61
N PHE A 253 7.31 12.23 1.68
CA PHE A 253 6.92 13.04 2.82
C PHE A 253 5.41 13.05 3.02
N ILE A 254 4.62 13.31 1.97
CA ILE A 254 3.14 13.37 2.03
C ILE A 254 2.55 12.00 2.41
N ALA A 255 3.00 10.91 1.79
CA ALA A 255 2.51 9.56 2.06
C ALA A 255 2.88 9.03 3.45
N LYS A 256 3.88 9.63 4.11
CA LYS A 256 4.46 9.10 5.36
C LYS A 256 3.42 8.90 6.45
N SER A 257 2.53 9.86 6.66
CA SER A 257 1.48 9.75 7.68
C SER A 257 0.52 8.60 7.37
N PHE A 258 0.14 8.45 6.10
CA PHE A 258 -0.75 7.38 5.67
C PHE A 258 -0.11 6.00 5.84
N THR A 259 1.09 5.80 5.29
CA THR A 259 1.79 4.52 5.34
C THR A 259 2.15 4.12 6.78
N GLN A 260 2.67 5.06 7.58
CA GLN A 260 2.98 4.81 8.99
C GLN A 260 1.73 4.56 9.84
N GLY A 261 0.60 5.20 9.53
CA GLY A 261 -0.66 4.92 10.22
C GLY A 261 -1.14 3.49 10.00
N ILE A 262 -1.01 2.99 8.78
CA ILE A 262 -1.34 1.59 8.45
C ILE A 262 -0.35 0.62 9.11
N GLU A 263 0.96 0.89 9.02
CA GLU A 263 2.00 0.08 9.67
C GLU A 263 1.78 0.00 11.19
N LEU A 264 1.50 1.14 11.85
CA LEU A 264 1.23 1.17 13.29
C LEU A 264 -0.01 0.35 13.65
N ASN A 265 -1.09 0.46 12.88
CA ASN A 265 -2.29 -0.35 13.09
C ASN A 265 -1.99 -1.85 12.94
N ARG A 266 -1.16 -2.21 11.95
CA ARG A 266 -0.73 -3.59 11.69
C ARG A 266 0.13 -4.13 12.83
N GLN A 267 1.11 -3.36 13.31
CA GLN A 267 1.93 -3.74 14.46
C GLN A 267 1.07 -3.95 15.72
N ARG A 268 0.20 -2.99 16.05
CA ARG A 268 -0.71 -3.09 17.21
C ARG A 268 -1.62 -4.31 17.11
N PHE A 269 -2.02 -4.69 15.90
CA PHE A 269 -2.75 -5.92 15.67
C PHE A 269 -1.90 -7.17 16.02
N SER A 270 -0.66 -7.23 15.53
CA SER A 270 0.30 -8.31 15.86
C SER A 270 0.58 -8.41 17.36
N GLU A 271 0.76 -7.27 18.04
CA GLU A 271 0.94 -7.21 19.50
C GLU A 271 -0.28 -7.77 20.26
N ARG A 272 -1.49 -7.36 19.88
CA ARG A 272 -2.74 -7.88 20.47
C ARG A 272 -2.88 -9.39 20.29
N ARG A 273 -2.46 -9.92 19.14
CA ARG A 273 -2.39 -11.38 18.93
C ARG A 273 -1.43 -12.07 19.89
N LYS A 274 -0.21 -11.54 20.05
CA LYS A 274 0.77 -12.09 21.01
C LYS A 274 0.23 -12.05 22.45
N VAL A 275 -0.51 -11.00 22.81
CA VAL A 275 -1.20 -10.94 24.11
C VAL A 275 -2.25 -12.04 24.23
N LYS A 276 -3.10 -12.27 23.23
CA LYS A 276 -4.09 -13.38 23.25
C LYS A 276 -3.42 -14.76 23.38
N GLU A 277 -2.29 -14.97 22.71
CA GLU A 277 -1.50 -16.20 22.81
C GLU A 277 -0.92 -16.37 24.21
N ASN A 278 -0.32 -15.33 24.79
CA ASN A 278 0.21 -15.34 26.16
C ASN A 278 -0.89 -15.56 27.22
N VAL A 279 -2.03 -14.90 27.08
CA VAL A 279 -3.21 -15.12 27.96
C VAL A 279 -3.65 -16.58 27.89
N SER A 280 -3.67 -17.19 26.70
CA SER A 280 -4.01 -18.60 26.54
C SER A 280 -2.98 -19.53 27.19
N LYS A 281 -1.70 -19.15 27.19
CA LYS A 281 -0.63 -19.89 27.88
C LYS A 281 -0.77 -19.77 29.40
N MET A 282 -0.89 -18.56 29.94
CA MET A 282 -1.08 -18.29 31.38
C MET A 282 -2.31 -19.00 31.94
N HIS A 283 -3.39 -19.07 31.16
CA HIS A 283 -4.60 -19.81 31.52
C HIS A 283 -4.33 -21.32 31.64
N LYS A 284 -3.65 -21.92 30.65
CA LYS A 284 -3.26 -23.34 30.70
C LYS A 284 -2.32 -23.66 31.86
N GLU A 285 -1.48 -22.71 32.25
CA GLU A 285 -0.55 -22.82 33.39
C GLU A 285 -1.22 -22.54 34.74
N GLY A 286 -2.52 -22.20 34.77
CA GLY A 286 -3.26 -21.92 36.00
C GLY A 286 -2.93 -20.58 36.65
N VAL A 287 -2.17 -19.70 35.97
CA VAL A 287 -1.77 -18.38 36.47
C VAL A 287 -2.94 -17.40 36.50
N ILE A 288 -3.93 -17.59 35.61
CA ILE A 288 -5.15 -16.79 35.54
C ILE A 288 -6.39 -17.68 35.46
N THR A 289 -7.51 -17.18 35.98
CA THR A 289 -8.80 -17.88 35.94
C THR A 289 -9.43 -17.86 34.55
N ASP A 290 -10.36 -18.77 34.29
CA ASP A 290 -11.19 -18.80 33.08
C ASP A 290 -11.85 -17.44 32.80
N SER A 291 -12.44 -16.85 33.84
CA SER A 291 -13.11 -15.54 33.77
C SER A 291 -12.12 -14.42 33.41
N GLY A 292 -10.93 -14.41 34.04
CA GLY A 292 -9.88 -13.44 33.72
C GLY A 292 -9.37 -13.55 32.29
N ALA A 293 -9.14 -14.78 31.81
CA ALA A 293 -8.73 -15.03 30.43
C ALA A 293 -9.80 -14.59 29.42
N ALA A 294 -11.07 -14.91 29.68
CA ALA A 294 -12.20 -14.53 28.83
C ALA A 294 -12.39 -13.00 28.77
N GLN A 295 -12.26 -12.30 29.90
CA GLN A 295 -12.40 -10.85 29.96
C GLN A 295 -11.34 -10.14 29.10
N ILE A 296 -10.07 -10.57 29.19
CA ILE A 296 -8.99 -9.97 28.40
C ILE A 296 -9.20 -10.22 26.91
N LYS A 297 -9.51 -11.46 26.51
CA LYS A 297 -9.78 -11.81 25.11
C LYS A 297 -10.95 -11.00 24.53
N ASN A 298 -12.05 -10.88 25.27
CA ASN A 298 -13.22 -10.11 24.84
C ASN A 298 -12.90 -8.61 24.67
N LYS A 299 -12.14 -8.01 25.60
CA LYS A 299 -11.68 -6.62 25.45
C LYS A 299 -10.88 -6.42 24.15
N ILE A 300 -9.98 -7.34 23.83
CA ILE A 300 -9.18 -7.26 22.60
C ILE A 300 -10.07 -7.44 21.37
N GLU A 301 -11.02 -8.39 21.38
CA GLU A 301 -11.95 -8.60 20.27
C GLU A 301 -12.85 -7.38 20.02
N LEU A 302 -13.36 -6.73 21.06
CA LEU A 302 -14.16 -5.51 20.93
C LEU A 302 -13.34 -4.38 20.30
N LEU A 303 -12.09 -4.21 20.75
CA LEU A 303 -11.16 -3.23 20.17
C LEU A 303 -10.85 -3.51 18.71
N GLU A 304 -10.64 -4.77 18.32
CA GLU A 304 -10.38 -5.13 16.92
C GLU A 304 -11.63 -4.98 16.04
N LYS A 305 -12.83 -5.26 16.59
CA LYS A 305 -14.11 -5.05 15.87
C LYS A 305 -14.37 -3.58 15.55
N SER A 306 -13.92 -2.66 16.40
CA SER A 306 -14.09 -1.21 16.19
C SER A 306 -13.07 -0.58 15.25
N LEU A 307 -12.05 -1.32 14.78
CA LEU A 307 -11.06 -0.77 13.86
C LEU A 307 -11.64 -0.59 12.46
N ASN A 308 -11.33 0.55 11.84
CA ASN A 308 -11.69 0.83 10.45
C ASN A 308 -10.94 -0.09 9.46
N TYR A 309 -9.69 -0.43 9.79
CA TYR A 309 -8.87 -1.39 9.04
C TYR A 309 -8.71 -2.68 9.84
N LYS A 310 -8.98 -3.81 9.18
CA LYS A 310 -8.73 -5.17 9.68
C LYS A 310 -7.64 -5.81 8.83
N PHE A 311 -7.01 -6.87 9.32
CA PHE A 311 -5.93 -7.56 8.63
C PHE A 311 -6.26 -9.03 8.36
N TRP A 312 -5.57 -9.65 7.40
CA TRP A 312 -5.82 -11.01 6.92
C TRP A 312 -5.71 -12.11 7.98
N ASP A 313 -4.98 -11.84 9.05
CA ASP A 313 -4.79 -12.71 10.20
C ASP A 313 -5.74 -12.39 11.37
N TYR A 314 -6.83 -11.66 11.08
CA TYR A 314 -7.99 -11.45 11.94
C TYR A 314 -8.92 -12.67 11.93
N GLN A 315 -8.55 -13.70 12.70
CA GLN A 315 -9.37 -14.87 13.04
C GLN A 315 -9.04 -15.35 14.45
#